data_AF-A0A7G1ILC7-F1
#
_entry.id   AF-A0A7G1ILC7-F1
#
_cell.length_a   1.000
_cell.length_b   1.000
_cell.length_c   1.000
_cell.angle_alpha   90.00
_cell.angle_beta   90.00
_cell.angle_gamma   90.00
#
_symmetry.space_group_name_H-M   'P 1'
#
loop_
_entity.id
_entity.type
_entity.pdbx_description
1 polymer ?
#
loop_
_entity_poly.entity_id
_entity_poly.type
_entity_poly.pdbx_seq_one_letter_code
_entity_poly.pdbx_strand_id
1 'polypeptide(L)'
;MWQQVLNDGFTDLSTDVDHDLRARFRAVTEDAERQIDSCDPTLHWAEIGADVENAIATAVGDNFVWAYHRAEALADDVASSFTDAGLDSVMSPELSKRAMGADFGQLKALARLEAKPAGKAQKMVSGLRGSYGGVVMIGMLSSVAGLGLFNPVSVGAGLILGRMAYKEDKENRLLRARAEAKTNVRRFVDDVSFVVGKESRDRLKMIQRTLRDHYREIANELTRSLNESLQATVTAAHLEEAERDTRIRELERQLDILNQVTDNLRKLKPC
;
A
#
# COMPACT_ATOMS: atom_id res chain seq x y z
N MET A 1 -3.82 16.79 20.78
CA MET A 1 -3.39 15.39 20.97
C MET A 1 -3.84 14.51 19.81
N TRP A 2 -5.13 14.46 19.48
CA TRP A 2 -5.67 13.65 18.36
C TRP A 2 -5.03 13.91 16.98
N GLN A 3 -4.70 15.17 16.65
CA GLN A 3 -4.06 15.50 15.37
C GLN A 3 -2.67 14.87 15.23
N GLN A 4 -1.95 14.74 16.35
CA GLN A 4 -0.63 14.10 16.37
C GLN A 4 -0.78 12.60 16.15
N VAL A 5 -1.70 11.95 16.89
CA VAL A 5 -2.02 10.51 16.71
C VAL A 5 -2.39 10.20 15.27
N LEU A 6 -3.25 11.03 14.64
CA LEU A 6 -3.64 10.84 13.25
C LEU A 6 -2.47 11.02 12.27
N ASN A 7 -1.61 12.02 12.47
CA ASN A 7 -0.50 12.29 11.55
C ASN A 7 0.62 11.25 11.66
N ASP A 8 0.97 10.86 12.89
CA ASP A 8 1.99 9.86 13.17
C ASP A 8 1.50 8.49 12.69
N GLY A 9 0.28 8.09 13.10
CA GLY A 9 -0.31 6.82 12.69
C GLY A 9 -0.56 6.71 11.18
N PHE A 10 -0.86 7.83 10.50
CA PHE A 10 -0.94 7.82 9.03
C PHE A 10 0.43 7.62 8.36
N THR A 11 1.48 8.22 8.93
CA THR A 11 2.85 8.06 8.41
C THR A 11 3.30 6.61 8.52
N ASP A 12 3.01 5.97 9.65
CA ASP A 12 3.26 4.55 9.87
C ASP A 12 2.44 3.70 8.91
N LEU A 13 1.12 3.91 8.83
CA LEU A 13 0.22 3.22 7.88
C LEU A 13 0.71 3.31 6.43
N SER A 14 1.09 4.50 5.97
CA SER A 14 1.56 4.70 4.60
C SER A 14 2.88 3.96 4.33
N THR A 15 3.76 3.89 5.31
CA THR A 15 5.04 3.19 5.19
C THR A 15 4.84 1.69 5.19
N ASP A 16 4.00 1.21 6.10
CA ASP A 16 3.58 -0.17 6.28
C ASP A 16 2.94 -0.75 5.01
N VAL A 17 2.00 -0.02 4.39
CA VAL A 17 1.31 -0.44 3.16
C VAL A 17 2.24 -0.52 1.95
N ASP A 18 3.15 0.45 1.80
CA ASP A 18 4.15 0.41 0.74
C ASP A 18 5.16 -0.74 0.95
N HIS A 19 5.55 -1.00 2.20
CA HIS A 19 6.43 -2.12 2.54
C HIS A 19 5.78 -3.48 2.24
N ASP A 20 4.55 -3.70 2.71
CA ASP A 20 3.78 -4.94 2.47
C ASP A 20 3.59 -5.19 0.97
N LEU A 21 3.19 -4.17 0.21
CA LEU A 21 3.01 -4.27 -1.24
C LEU A 21 4.30 -4.70 -1.94
N ARG A 22 5.44 -4.09 -1.59
CA ARG A 22 6.76 -4.47 -2.14
C ARG A 22 7.18 -5.87 -1.72
N ALA A 23 6.89 -6.28 -0.49
CA ALA A 23 7.19 -7.64 -0.02
C ALA A 23 6.40 -8.67 -0.84
N ARG A 24 5.11 -8.43 -1.08
CA ARG A 24 4.26 -9.30 -1.91
C ARG A 24 4.76 -9.37 -3.36
N PHE A 25 5.12 -8.25 -3.98
CA PHE A 25 5.67 -8.26 -5.35
C PHE A 25 7.01 -8.99 -5.46
N ARG A 26 7.87 -8.91 -4.45
CA ARG A 26 9.07 -9.75 -4.40
C ARG A 26 8.73 -11.23 -4.35
N ALA A 27 7.79 -11.63 -3.51
CA ALA A 27 7.34 -13.03 -3.43
C ALA A 27 6.78 -13.54 -4.76
N VAL A 28 5.96 -12.73 -5.46
CA VAL A 28 5.45 -13.05 -6.81
C VAL A 28 6.59 -13.22 -7.80
N THR A 29 7.59 -12.34 -7.78
CA THR A 29 8.75 -12.43 -8.67
C THR A 29 9.56 -13.70 -8.41
N GLU A 30 9.83 -14.01 -7.14
CA GLU A 30 10.55 -15.23 -6.74
C GLU A 30 9.80 -16.51 -7.13
N ASP A 31 8.47 -16.52 -7.03
CA ASP A 31 7.65 -17.66 -7.45
C ASP A 31 7.67 -17.85 -8.97
N ALA A 32 7.51 -16.76 -9.72
CA ALA A 32 7.60 -16.78 -11.18
C ALA A 32 8.99 -17.21 -11.67
N GLU A 33 10.07 -16.77 -11.02
CA GLU A 33 11.42 -17.21 -11.33
C GLU A 33 11.62 -18.70 -11.09
N ARG A 34 11.06 -19.25 -10.00
CA ARG A 34 11.06 -20.68 -9.72
C ARG A 34 10.27 -21.46 -10.76
N GLN A 35 9.11 -20.96 -11.19
CA GLN A 35 8.32 -21.57 -12.25
C GLN A 35 9.10 -21.61 -13.58
N ILE A 36 9.75 -20.50 -13.97
CA ILE A 36 10.60 -20.40 -15.17
C ILE A 36 11.77 -21.39 -15.13
N ASP A 37 12.40 -21.58 -13.97
CA ASP A 37 13.51 -22.52 -13.80
C ASP A 37 13.08 -24.00 -13.86
N SER A 38 11.80 -24.28 -13.56
CA SER A 38 11.25 -25.63 -13.58
C SER A 38 10.79 -26.11 -14.96
N CYS A 39 10.56 -25.21 -15.92
CA CYS A 39 9.97 -25.54 -17.22
C CYS A 39 10.75 -24.94 -18.42
N ASP A 40 10.27 -25.19 -19.64
CA ASP A 40 10.70 -24.47 -20.84
C ASP A 40 9.74 -23.28 -21.05
N PRO A 41 10.18 -22.03 -20.79
CA PRO A 41 9.31 -20.86 -20.86
C PRO A 41 8.80 -20.60 -22.28
N THR A 42 9.44 -21.12 -23.33
CA THR A 42 8.96 -20.92 -24.71
C THR A 42 7.68 -21.69 -25.02
N LEU A 43 7.37 -22.73 -24.24
CA LEU A 43 6.17 -23.55 -24.38
C LEU A 43 5.06 -23.12 -23.42
N HIS A 44 5.43 -22.63 -22.22
CA HIS A 44 4.49 -22.29 -21.14
C HIS A 44 4.32 -20.78 -20.90
N TRP A 45 4.83 -19.91 -21.79
CA TRP A 45 4.82 -18.45 -21.56
C TRP A 45 3.44 -17.87 -21.25
N ALA A 46 2.38 -18.35 -21.93
CA ALA A 46 1.02 -17.86 -21.70
C ALA A 46 0.50 -18.23 -20.31
N GLU A 47 0.86 -19.41 -19.81
CA GLU A 47 0.49 -19.91 -18.48
C GLU A 47 1.24 -19.13 -17.39
N ILE A 48 2.57 -19.02 -17.52
CA ILE A 48 3.42 -18.22 -16.62
C ILE A 48 2.91 -16.78 -16.54
N GLY A 49 2.52 -16.20 -17.70
CA GLY A 49 2.01 -14.84 -17.73
C GLY A 49 0.68 -14.68 -16.99
N ALA A 50 -0.27 -15.58 -17.20
CA ALA A 50 -1.54 -15.57 -16.51
C ALA A 50 -1.36 -15.79 -15.00
N ASP A 51 -0.45 -16.67 -14.59
CA ASP A 51 -0.16 -16.94 -13.17
C ASP A 51 0.41 -15.70 -12.48
N VAL A 52 1.38 -15.02 -13.12
CA VAL A 52 1.96 -13.78 -12.61
C VAL A 52 0.90 -12.68 -12.51
N GLU A 53 0.08 -12.49 -13.54
CA GLU A 53 -1.00 -11.48 -13.53
C GLU A 53 -2.02 -11.74 -12.42
N ASN A 54 -2.44 -13.00 -12.24
CA ASN A 54 -3.36 -13.40 -11.17
C ASN A 54 -2.72 -13.23 -9.78
N ALA A 55 -1.44 -13.58 -9.63
CA ALA A 55 -0.72 -13.44 -8.37
C ALA A 55 -0.53 -11.96 -7.99
N ILE A 56 -0.23 -11.09 -8.97
CA ILE A 56 -0.21 -9.63 -8.78
C ILE A 56 -1.59 -9.13 -8.36
N ALA A 57 -2.65 -9.48 -9.09
CA ALA A 57 -4.00 -9.02 -8.76
C ALA A 57 -4.42 -9.43 -7.34
N THR A 58 -4.10 -10.66 -6.94
CA THR A 58 -4.34 -11.18 -5.59
C THR A 58 -3.51 -10.42 -4.56
N ALA A 59 -2.21 -10.22 -4.81
CA ALA A 59 -1.33 -9.48 -3.91
C ALA A 59 -1.80 -8.03 -3.68
N VAL A 60 -2.25 -7.35 -4.75
CA VAL A 60 -2.80 -5.99 -4.66
C VAL A 60 -4.12 -5.99 -3.89
N GLY A 61 -5.01 -6.95 -4.14
CA GLY A 61 -6.27 -7.09 -3.41
C GLY A 61 -6.07 -7.34 -1.91
N ASP A 62 -5.15 -8.24 -1.56
CA ASP A 62 -4.82 -8.54 -0.17
C ASP A 62 -4.18 -7.36 0.56
N ASN A 63 -3.21 -6.68 -0.08
CA ASN A 63 -2.59 -5.46 0.46
C ASN A 63 -3.66 -4.39 0.72
N PHE A 64 -4.62 -4.27 -0.18
CA PHE A 64 -5.72 -3.33 -0.04
C PHE A 64 -6.63 -3.65 1.14
N VAL A 65 -7.03 -4.92 1.31
CA VAL A 65 -7.84 -5.36 2.47
C VAL A 65 -7.07 -5.11 3.77
N TRP A 66 -5.77 -5.38 3.78
CA TRP A 66 -4.91 -5.14 4.92
C TRP A 66 -4.79 -3.64 5.25
N ALA A 67 -4.57 -2.79 4.25
CA ALA A 67 -4.52 -1.34 4.40
C ALA A 67 -5.84 -0.78 4.96
N TYR A 68 -6.97 -1.32 4.53
CA TYR A 68 -8.29 -0.92 5.02
C TYR A 68 -8.45 -1.22 6.51
N HIS A 69 -8.14 -2.44 6.96
CA HIS A 69 -8.23 -2.79 8.38
C HIS A 69 -7.27 -1.97 9.24
N ARG A 70 -6.07 -1.67 8.73
CA ARG A 70 -5.12 -0.82 9.44
C ARG A 70 -5.60 0.64 9.53
N ALA A 71 -6.31 1.13 8.52
CA ALA A 71 -6.95 2.45 8.56
C ALA A 71 -8.15 2.50 9.52
N GLU A 72 -8.95 1.43 9.63
CA GLU A 72 -10.00 1.30 10.65
C GLU A 72 -9.40 1.35 12.07
N ALA A 73 -8.34 0.56 12.31
CA ALA A 73 -7.65 0.58 13.60
C ALA A 73 -7.09 1.98 13.95
N LEU A 74 -6.52 2.69 12.95
CA LEU A 74 -6.09 4.08 13.14
C LEU A 74 -7.26 5.01 13.49
N ALA A 75 -8.43 4.82 12.88
CA ALA A 75 -9.60 5.61 13.21
C ALA A 75 -10.03 5.37 14.67
N ASP A 76 -10.02 4.13 15.14
CA ASP A 76 -10.35 3.77 16.52
C ASP A 76 -9.32 4.31 17.54
N ASP A 77 -8.02 4.31 17.19
CA ASP A 77 -6.96 4.91 18.00
C ASP A 77 -7.18 6.43 18.16
N VAL A 78 -7.58 7.11 17.07
CA VAL A 78 -7.88 8.55 17.10
C VAL A 78 -9.14 8.81 17.92
N ALA A 79 -10.19 8.01 17.79
CA ALA A 79 -11.41 8.13 18.60
C ALA A 79 -11.11 7.93 20.10
N SER A 80 -10.26 6.96 20.43
CA SER A 80 -9.80 6.71 21.81
C SER A 80 -9.06 7.91 22.38
N SER A 81 -8.23 8.59 21.56
CA SER A 81 -7.56 9.83 21.95
C SER A 81 -8.51 10.98 22.34
N PHE A 82 -9.74 11.01 21.82
CA PHE A 82 -10.74 12.01 22.27
C PHE A 82 -11.32 11.65 23.63
N THR A 83 -11.53 10.35 23.87
CA THR A 83 -12.03 9.84 25.16
C THR A 83 -11.02 10.08 26.28
N ASP A 84 -9.73 9.82 26.03
CA ASP A 84 -8.64 10.09 26.98
C ASP A 84 -8.48 11.58 27.30
N ALA A 85 -8.96 12.47 26.42
CA ALA A 85 -8.99 13.91 26.64
C ALA A 85 -10.22 14.38 27.45
N GLY A 86 -11.05 13.45 27.96
CA GLY A 86 -12.20 13.75 28.82
C GLY A 86 -13.47 14.18 28.07
N LEU A 87 -13.59 13.85 26.79
CA LEU A 87 -14.77 14.11 25.97
C LEU A 87 -15.55 12.80 25.79
N ASP A 88 -16.87 12.83 25.99
CA ASP A 88 -17.75 11.65 25.83
C ASP A 88 -17.58 11.01 24.45
N SER A 89 -17.69 9.67 24.41
CA SER A 89 -17.30 8.80 23.29
C SER A 89 -17.65 9.35 21.90
N VAL A 90 -16.62 9.69 21.14
CA VAL A 90 -16.75 10.09 19.74
C VAL A 90 -16.92 8.83 18.88
N MET A 91 -17.99 8.76 18.09
CA MET A 91 -18.24 7.66 17.15
C MET A 91 -17.16 7.63 16.06
N SER A 92 -16.60 6.45 15.77
CA SER A 92 -15.68 6.25 14.64
C SER A 92 -16.41 6.53 13.30
N PRO A 93 -15.79 7.26 12.35
CA PRO A 93 -16.39 7.51 11.04
C PRO A 93 -16.58 6.23 10.24
N GLU A 94 -17.71 6.10 9.54
CA GLU A 94 -17.89 5.03 8.55
C GLU A 94 -16.94 5.24 7.36
N LEU A 95 -15.84 4.48 7.34
CA LEU A 95 -14.96 4.42 6.18
C LEU A 95 -15.68 3.69 5.04
N SER A 96 -16.09 4.44 4.01
CA SER A 96 -16.76 3.84 2.86
C SER A 96 -15.83 2.89 2.10
N LYS A 97 -16.09 1.58 2.21
CA LYS A 97 -15.42 0.50 1.45
C LYS A 97 -15.33 0.78 -0.06
N ARG A 98 -16.26 1.58 -0.59
CA ARG A 98 -16.37 1.94 -2.01
C ARG A 98 -15.38 3.02 -2.45
N ALA A 99 -14.96 3.92 -1.56
CA ALA A 99 -13.90 4.89 -1.84
C ALA A 99 -12.52 4.23 -1.94
N MET A 100 -12.38 3.09 -1.26
CA MET A 100 -11.18 2.29 -1.21
C MET A 100 -11.14 1.24 -2.34
N GLY A 101 -12.25 0.56 -2.67
CA GLY A 101 -12.29 -0.58 -3.60
C GLY A 101 -12.56 -0.28 -5.09
N ALA A 102 -12.39 0.95 -5.56
CA ALA A 102 -12.56 1.22 -7.00
C ALA A 102 -11.53 0.44 -7.83
N ASP A 103 -12.00 -0.24 -8.87
CA ASP A 103 -11.27 -1.11 -9.79
C ASP A 103 -9.89 -0.53 -10.18
N PHE A 104 -8.82 -1.27 -9.92
CA PHE A 104 -7.48 -0.90 -10.40
C PHE A 104 -7.53 -1.02 -11.93
N GLY A 105 -7.65 0.13 -12.61
CA GLY A 105 -7.88 0.18 -14.06
C GLY A 105 -6.94 -0.75 -14.84
N GLN A 106 -7.49 -1.41 -15.87
CA GLN A 106 -6.84 -2.40 -16.75
C GLN A 106 -5.30 -2.38 -16.69
N LEU A 107 -4.75 -3.23 -15.83
CA LEU A 107 -3.32 -3.45 -15.75
C LEU A 107 -2.82 -3.94 -17.12
N LYS A 108 -1.77 -3.29 -17.62
CA LYS A 108 -1.22 -3.54 -18.95
C LYS A 108 -0.65 -4.95 -18.99
N ALA A 109 -1.20 -5.84 -19.82
CA ALA A 109 -0.81 -7.25 -19.89
C ALA A 109 0.71 -7.44 -20.13
N LEU A 110 1.22 -8.59 -19.65
CA LEU A 110 2.61 -8.99 -19.79
C LEU A 110 3.11 -8.91 -21.25
N ALA A 111 4.33 -8.41 -21.43
CA ALA A 111 4.95 -8.29 -22.74
C ALA A 111 5.12 -9.67 -23.41
N ARG A 112 4.89 -9.72 -24.73
CA ARG A 112 5.04 -10.95 -25.51
C ARG A 112 6.51 -11.38 -25.52
N LEU A 113 6.79 -12.62 -25.12
CA LEU A 113 8.14 -13.18 -25.17
C LEU A 113 8.68 -13.14 -26.61
N GLU A 114 9.85 -12.55 -26.82
CA GLU A 114 10.46 -12.41 -28.15
C GLU A 114 11.12 -13.72 -28.63
N ALA A 115 11.42 -14.63 -27.70
CA ALA A 115 11.90 -15.98 -27.99
C ALA A 115 10.86 -16.83 -28.73
N LYS A 116 11.10 -17.08 -30.03
CA LYS A 116 10.27 -17.97 -30.85
C LYS A 116 10.65 -19.45 -30.63
N PRO A 117 9.67 -20.38 -30.55
CA PRO A 117 9.95 -21.81 -30.53
C PRO A 117 10.65 -22.26 -31.82
N ALA A 118 11.63 -23.16 -31.71
CA ALA A 118 12.40 -23.63 -32.86
C ALA A 118 11.52 -24.48 -33.81
N GLY A 119 11.11 -23.88 -34.94
CA GLY A 119 10.42 -24.58 -36.02
C GLY A 119 11.30 -25.63 -36.72
N LYS A 120 10.67 -26.67 -37.28
CA LYS A 120 11.35 -27.81 -37.94
C LYS A 120 12.34 -27.39 -39.05
N ALA A 121 12.15 -26.23 -39.68
CA ALA A 121 13.04 -25.69 -40.71
C ALA A 121 14.36 -25.09 -40.17
N GLN A 122 14.38 -24.60 -38.92
CA GLN A 122 15.58 -24.01 -38.28
C GLN A 122 16.59 -25.09 -37.83
N LYS A 123 16.17 -26.36 -37.76
CA LYS A 123 17.04 -27.51 -37.45
C LYS A 123 18.08 -27.78 -38.54
N MET A 124 17.83 -27.35 -39.78
CA MET A 124 18.75 -27.58 -40.91
C MET A 124 19.79 -26.45 -41.07
N VAL A 125 19.43 -25.20 -40.73
CA VAL A 125 20.31 -24.03 -40.88
C VAL A 125 21.28 -23.86 -39.71
N SER A 126 20.95 -24.37 -38.52
CA SER A 126 21.84 -24.28 -37.35
C SER A 126 23.05 -25.23 -37.40
N GLY A 127 23.10 -26.16 -38.36
CA GLY A 127 24.28 -26.98 -38.62
C GLY A 127 25.43 -26.22 -39.30
N LEU A 128 25.18 -25.01 -39.83
CA LEU A 128 26.15 -24.24 -40.61
C LEU A 128 26.63 -22.94 -39.95
N ARG A 129 25.98 -22.49 -38.86
CA ARG A 129 26.32 -21.21 -38.19
C ARG A 129 27.05 -21.35 -36.85
N GLY A 130 27.20 -22.57 -36.33
CA GLY A 130 27.95 -22.87 -35.09
C GLY A 130 29.43 -23.20 -35.29
N SER A 131 29.99 -23.05 -36.51
CA SER A 131 31.30 -23.60 -36.85
C SER A 131 32.47 -22.59 -36.76
N TYR A 132 32.24 -21.34 -36.40
CA TYR A 132 33.29 -20.30 -36.35
C TYR A 132 34.31 -20.47 -35.20
N GLY A 133 34.14 -21.46 -34.31
CA GLY A 133 35.18 -21.92 -33.38
C GLY A 133 35.77 -23.31 -33.68
N GLY A 134 35.22 -24.05 -34.66
CA GLY A 134 35.57 -25.45 -34.93
C GLY A 134 36.15 -25.73 -36.33
N VAL A 135 36.04 -24.80 -37.28
CA VAL A 135 36.52 -25.01 -38.66
C VAL A 135 38.05 -24.90 -38.77
N VAL A 136 38.74 -24.26 -37.82
CA VAL A 136 40.20 -24.15 -37.86
C VAL A 136 40.90 -25.50 -37.62
N MET A 137 40.22 -26.49 -37.02
CA MET A 137 40.81 -27.82 -36.77
C MET A 137 40.51 -28.87 -37.84
N ILE A 138 39.61 -28.60 -38.80
CA ILE A 138 39.43 -29.46 -39.98
C ILE A 138 40.44 -29.09 -41.09
N GLY A 139 40.92 -27.83 -41.12
CA GLY A 139 41.92 -27.36 -42.07
C GLY A 139 43.35 -27.86 -41.83
N MET A 140 43.64 -28.52 -40.70
CA MET A 140 44.91 -29.23 -40.46
C MET A 140 44.82 -30.75 -40.69
N LEU A 141 43.62 -31.31 -40.89
CA LEU A 141 43.46 -32.72 -41.24
C LEU A 141 43.48 -32.97 -42.77
N SER A 142 43.36 -31.93 -43.58
CA SER A 142 43.44 -32.04 -45.05
C SER A 142 44.85 -31.89 -45.64
N SER A 143 45.87 -31.55 -44.83
CA SER A 143 47.25 -31.35 -45.32
C SER A 143 48.19 -32.55 -45.15
N VAL A 144 47.70 -33.69 -44.66
CA VAL A 144 48.43 -34.96 -44.74
C VAL A 144 47.67 -35.93 -45.65
N ALA A 145 47.76 -35.65 -46.94
CA ALA A 145 47.45 -36.62 -47.97
C ALA A 145 48.38 -37.81 -47.82
N GLY A 146 47.81 -38.97 -47.44
CA GLY A 146 48.49 -40.26 -47.50
C GLY A 146 48.75 -40.88 -46.13
N LEU A 147 47.71 -41.50 -45.55
CA LEU A 147 47.72 -42.82 -44.91
C LEU A 147 46.30 -43.09 -44.37
N GLY A 148 45.76 -44.27 -44.68
CA GLY A 148 44.37 -44.65 -44.43
C GLY A 148 43.97 -44.67 -42.95
N LEU A 149 43.42 -43.57 -42.46
CA LEU A 149 42.95 -43.39 -41.08
C LEU A 149 41.45 -43.05 -40.99
N PHE A 150 40.63 -43.62 -41.88
CA PHE A 150 39.20 -43.81 -41.61
C PHE A 150 39.04 -45.01 -40.66
N ASN A 151 39.43 -44.82 -39.40
CA ASN A 151 39.18 -45.77 -38.33
C ASN A 151 37.72 -45.59 -37.83
N PRO A 152 36.87 -46.63 -37.76
CA PRO A 152 35.49 -46.51 -37.22
C PRO A 152 35.41 -45.84 -35.84
N VAL A 153 36.50 -45.87 -35.06
CA VAL A 153 36.62 -45.14 -33.78
C VAL A 153 36.55 -43.62 -33.95
N SER A 154 37.09 -43.03 -35.03
CA SER A 154 37.05 -41.58 -35.27
C SER A 154 35.68 -41.10 -35.76
N VAL A 155 34.98 -41.92 -36.55
CA VAL A 155 33.57 -41.69 -36.93
C VAL A 155 32.65 -41.77 -35.70
N GLY A 156 32.90 -42.71 -34.80
CA GLY A 156 32.20 -42.83 -33.52
C GLY A 156 32.43 -41.62 -32.59
N ALA A 157 33.67 -41.14 -32.49
CA ALA A 157 34.01 -39.95 -31.70
C ALA A 157 33.33 -38.67 -32.23
N GLY A 158 33.25 -38.50 -33.56
CA GLY A 158 32.55 -37.36 -34.18
C GLY A 158 31.03 -37.36 -33.93
N LEU A 159 30.38 -38.53 -33.87
CA LEU A 159 28.96 -38.64 -33.53
C LEU A 159 28.68 -38.35 -32.06
N ILE A 160 29.56 -38.77 -31.15
CA ILE A 160 29.44 -38.48 -29.72
C ILE A 160 29.63 -36.98 -29.46
N LEU A 161 30.69 -36.38 -30.03
CA LEU A 161 30.96 -34.94 -29.93
C LEU A 161 29.86 -34.10 -30.59
N GLY A 162 29.30 -34.53 -31.72
CA GLY A 162 28.17 -33.85 -32.38
C GLY A 162 26.86 -33.92 -31.57
N ARG A 163 26.57 -35.05 -30.91
CA ARG A 163 25.43 -35.17 -29.98
C ARG A 163 25.63 -34.33 -28.71
N MET A 164 26.85 -34.28 -28.18
CA MET A 164 27.19 -33.41 -27.04
C MET A 164 27.01 -31.93 -27.42
N ALA A 165 27.54 -31.49 -28.56
CA ALA A 165 27.39 -30.12 -29.04
C ALA A 165 25.93 -29.72 -29.31
N TYR A 166 25.11 -30.63 -29.83
CA TYR A 166 23.66 -30.38 -30.01
C TYR A 166 22.93 -30.26 -28.67
N LYS A 167 23.26 -31.11 -27.69
CA LYS A 167 22.70 -31.05 -26.35
C LYS A 167 23.09 -29.75 -25.64
N GLU A 168 24.35 -29.35 -25.77
CA GLU A 168 24.91 -28.11 -25.23
C GLU A 168 24.27 -26.86 -25.87
N ASP A 169 24.07 -26.82 -27.20
CA ASP A 169 23.34 -25.72 -27.85
C ASP A 169 21.88 -25.65 -27.37
N LYS A 170 21.22 -26.78 -27.13
CA LYS A 170 19.86 -26.82 -26.58
C LYS A 170 19.82 -26.30 -25.13
N GLU A 171 20.75 -26.74 -24.28
CA GLU A 171 20.88 -26.26 -22.90
C GLU A 171 21.17 -24.76 -22.86
N ASN A 172 22.10 -24.27 -23.68
CA ASN A 172 22.43 -22.85 -23.80
C ASN A 172 21.24 -22.00 -24.28
N ARG A 173 20.42 -22.50 -25.21
CA ARG A 173 19.20 -21.81 -25.66
C ARG A 173 18.15 -21.73 -24.56
N LEU A 174 17.96 -22.82 -23.83
CA LEU A 174 17.00 -22.86 -22.72
C LEU A 174 17.43 -21.93 -21.58
N LEU A 175 18.73 -21.88 -21.26
CA LEU A 175 19.28 -20.90 -20.30
C LEU A 175 19.03 -19.46 -20.74
N ARG A 176 19.26 -19.14 -22.03
CA ARG A 176 18.96 -17.80 -22.58
C ARG A 176 17.47 -17.47 -22.52
N ALA A 177 16.61 -18.41 -22.92
CA ALA A 177 15.16 -18.21 -22.87
C ALA A 177 14.65 -17.98 -21.45
N ARG A 178 15.19 -18.70 -20.47
CA ARG A 178 14.90 -18.48 -19.04
C ARG A 178 15.37 -17.11 -18.57
N ALA A 179 16.60 -16.71 -18.90
CA ALA A 179 17.12 -15.40 -18.52
C ALA A 179 16.30 -14.24 -19.10
N GLU A 180 15.87 -14.35 -20.36
CA GLU A 180 14.98 -13.38 -21.01
C GLU A 180 13.61 -13.33 -20.34
N ALA A 181 13.00 -14.50 -20.08
CA ALA A 181 11.72 -14.61 -19.38
C ALA A 181 11.77 -13.95 -17.98
N LYS A 182 12.82 -14.24 -17.19
CA LYS A 182 13.01 -13.62 -15.86
C LYS A 182 13.16 -12.12 -15.93
N THR A 183 13.91 -11.62 -16.91
CA THR A 183 14.09 -10.18 -17.12
C THR A 183 12.77 -9.49 -17.47
N ASN A 184 11.95 -10.12 -18.32
CA ASN A 184 10.63 -9.60 -18.69
C ASN A 184 9.65 -9.60 -17.51
N VAL A 185 9.62 -10.66 -16.70
CA VAL A 185 8.78 -10.73 -15.50
C VAL A 185 9.19 -9.66 -14.49
N ARG A 186 10.48 -9.51 -14.18
CA ARG A 186 10.97 -8.46 -13.26
C ARG A 186 10.52 -7.08 -13.70
N ARG A 187 10.75 -6.75 -14.98
CA ARG A 187 10.34 -5.46 -15.54
C ARG A 187 8.84 -5.22 -15.43
N PHE A 188 8.04 -6.24 -15.71
CA PHE A 188 6.58 -6.15 -15.60
C PHE A 188 6.14 -5.90 -14.16
N VAL A 189 6.67 -6.67 -13.21
CA VAL A 189 6.37 -6.50 -11.78
C VAL A 189 6.81 -5.11 -11.30
N ASP A 190 7.97 -4.62 -11.72
CA ASP A 190 8.46 -3.28 -11.38
C ASP A 190 7.54 -2.17 -11.93
N ASP A 191 7.12 -2.27 -13.20
CA ASP A 191 6.20 -1.32 -13.85
C ASP A 191 4.85 -1.30 -13.12
N VAL A 192 4.30 -2.46 -12.79
CA VAL A 192 3.03 -2.57 -12.03
C VAL A 192 3.20 -2.05 -10.60
N SER A 193 4.30 -2.40 -9.92
CA SER A 193 4.58 -1.94 -8.56
C SER A 193 4.67 -0.42 -8.49
N PHE A 194 5.24 0.22 -9.50
CA PHE A 194 5.33 1.68 -9.57
C PHE A 194 3.93 2.32 -9.65
N VAL A 195 3.06 1.80 -10.52
CA VAL A 195 1.70 2.33 -10.71
C VAL A 195 0.84 2.10 -9.47
N VAL A 196 0.79 0.86 -8.97
CA VAL A 196 -0.03 0.49 -7.80
C VAL A 196 0.47 1.20 -6.54
N GLY A 197 1.79 1.31 -6.35
CA GLY A 197 2.37 2.01 -5.21
C GLY A 197 2.07 3.51 -5.20
N LYS A 198 1.91 4.14 -6.37
CA LYS A 198 1.41 5.52 -6.45
C LYS A 198 -0.07 5.59 -6.08
N GLU A 199 -0.89 4.76 -6.70
CA GLU A 199 -2.34 4.76 -6.50
C GLU A 199 -2.74 4.46 -5.04
N SER A 200 -2.08 3.49 -4.41
CA SER A 200 -2.25 3.17 -2.99
C SER A 200 -1.97 4.39 -2.10
N ARG A 201 -0.85 5.08 -2.32
CA ARG A 201 -0.50 6.31 -1.57
C ARG A 201 -1.52 7.44 -1.77
N ASP A 202 -2.01 7.62 -3.00
CA ASP A 202 -3.00 8.66 -3.30
C ASP A 202 -4.36 8.35 -2.63
N ARG A 203 -4.78 7.08 -2.60
CA ARG A 203 -5.98 6.62 -1.89
C ARG A 203 -5.85 6.79 -0.37
N LEU A 204 -4.70 6.39 0.20
CA LEU A 204 -4.42 6.60 1.63
C LEU A 204 -4.49 8.08 2.01
N LYS A 205 -3.91 8.98 1.21
CA LYS A 205 -4.01 10.44 1.44
C LYS A 205 -5.45 10.95 1.40
N MET A 206 -6.31 10.36 0.56
CA MET A 206 -7.73 10.70 0.53
C MET A 206 -8.40 10.32 1.86
N ILE A 207 -8.16 9.11 2.35
CA ILE A 207 -8.67 8.66 3.66
C ILE A 207 -8.18 9.56 4.79
N GLN A 208 -6.89 9.93 4.79
CA GLN A 208 -6.32 10.82 5.79
C GLN A 208 -7.06 12.17 5.84
N ARG A 209 -7.42 12.72 4.67
CA ARG A 209 -8.19 13.97 4.60
C ARG A 209 -9.59 13.78 5.16
N THR A 210 -10.29 12.72 4.77
CA THR A 210 -11.63 12.40 5.29
C THR A 210 -11.63 12.23 6.81
N LEU A 211 -10.70 11.44 7.36
CA LEU A 211 -10.57 11.25 8.81
C LEU A 211 -10.28 12.56 9.52
N ARG A 212 -9.33 13.35 8.99
CA ARG A 212 -8.96 14.65 9.57
C ARG A 212 -10.13 15.63 9.57
N ASP A 213 -10.87 15.71 8.47
CA ASP A 213 -11.98 16.65 8.32
C ASP A 213 -13.12 16.26 9.27
N HIS A 214 -13.43 14.96 9.36
CA HIS A 214 -14.43 14.43 10.30
C HIS A 214 -14.10 14.74 11.77
N TYR A 215 -12.89 14.40 12.22
CA TYR A 215 -12.49 14.67 13.60
C TYR A 215 -12.33 16.16 13.91
N ARG A 216 -12.05 16.99 12.89
CA ARG A 216 -12.03 18.44 13.03
C ARG A 216 -13.43 19.00 13.21
N GLU A 217 -14.41 18.49 12.48
CA GLU A 217 -15.81 18.86 12.62
C GLU A 217 -16.32 18.55 14.03
N ILE A 218 -16.10 17.33 14.52
CA ILE A 218 -16.45 16.92 15.89
C ILE A 218 -15.79 17.82 16.94
N ALA A 219 -14.49 18.10 16.80
CA ALA A 219 -13.79 18.98 17.74
C ALA A 219 -14.36 20.41 17.76
N ASN A 220 -14.79 20.93 16.61
CA ASN A 220 -15.41 22.25 16.51
C ASN A 220 -16.80 22.26 17.15
N GLU A 221 -17.62 21.23 16.93
CA GLU A 221 -18.94 21.08 17.56
C GLU A 221 -18.83 20.99 19.08
N LEU A 222 -17.90 20.18 19.59
CA LEU A 222 -17.64 20.06 21.02
C LEU A 222 -17.21 21.40 21.63
N THR A 223 -16.27 22.10 20.98
CA THR A 223 -15.82 23.43 21.45
C THR A 223 -16.95 24.44 21.47
N ARG A 224 -17.83 24.40 20.46
CA ARG A 224 -19.00 25.26 20.39
C ARG A 224 -19.98 24.96 21.53
N SER A 225 -20.35 23.71 21.73
CA SER A 225 -21.27 23.28 22.79
C SER A 225 -20.75 23.64 24.19
N LEU A 226 -19.44 23.48 24.42
CA LEU A 226 -18.80 23.86 25.69
C LEU A 226 -18.84 25.37 25.92
N ASN A 227 -18.55 26.18 24.90
CA ASN A 227 -18.63 27.63 25.00
C ASN A 227 -20.06 28.13 25.23
N GLU A 228 -21.05 27.56 24.54
CA GLU A 228 -22.46 27.88 24.73
C GLU A 228 -22.92 27.54 26.17
N SER A 229 -22.53 26.37 26.68
CA SER A 229 -22.84 25.94 28.06
C SER A 229 -22.15 26.81 29.11
N LEU A 230 -20.88 27.17 28.89
CA LEU A 230 -20.14 28.07 29.76
C LEU A 230 -20.78 29.46 29.80
N GLN A 231 -21.13 30.01 28.63
CA GLN A 231 -21.76 31.32 28.54
C GLN A 231 -23.15 31.33 29.18
N ALA A 232 -23.94 30.26 29.01
CA ALA A 232 -25.22 30.10 29.71
C ALA A 232 -25.04 30.04 31.24
N THR A 233 -24.02 29.35 31.73
CA THR A 233 -23.73 29.27 33.18
C THR A 233 -23.28 30.62 33.74
N VAL A 234 -22.39 31.32 33.04
CA VAL A 234 -21.91 32.66 33.43
C VAL A 234 -23.05 33.68 33.43
N THR A 235 -23.91 33.66 32.40
CA THR A 235 -25.07 34.57 32.36
C THR A 235 -26.09 34.25 33.46
N ALA A 236 -26.35 32.98 33.75
CA ALA A 236 -27.20 32.59 34.87
C ALA A 236 -26.64 33.08 36.22
N ALA A 237 -25.33 32.93 36.46
CA ALA A 237 -24.67 33.41 37.67
C ALA A 237 -24.75 34.93 37.82
N HIS A 238 -24.56 35.70 36.74
CA HIS A 238 -24.72 37.15 36.76
C HIS A 238 -26.16 37.61 37.00
N LEU A 239 -27.15 36.88 36.48
CA LEU A 239 -28.56 37.16 36.76
C LEU A 239 -28.89 36.91 38.24
N GLU A 240 -28.40 35.80 38.82
CA GLU A 240 -28.58 35.50 40.24
C GLU A 240 -27.94 36.56 41.14
N GLU A 241 -26.74 37.03 40.80
CA GLU A 241 -26.07 38.13 41.50
C GLU A 241 -26.87 39.44 41.43
N ALA A 242 -27.39 39.78 40.24
CA ALA A 242 -28.21 40.97 40.05
C ALA A 242 -29.56 40.90 40.80
N GLU A 243 -30.19 39.73 40.84
CA GLU A 243 -31.41 39.48 41.63
C GLU A 243 -31.13 39.61 43.12
N ARG A 244 -30.01 39.04 43.59
CA ARG A 244 -29.57 39.13 44.99
C ARG A 244 -29.34 40.58 45.40
N ASP A 245 -28.65 41.37 44.59
CA ASP A 245 -28.39 42.79 44.85
C ASP A 245 -29.67 43.64 44.83
N THR A 246 -30.63 43.29 43.98
CA THR A 246 -31.95 43.93 43.96
C THR A 246 -32.72 43.63 45.24
N ARG A 247 -32.64 42.39 45.74
CA ARG A 247 -33.28 41.98 46.98
C ARG A 247 -32.63 42.61 48.22
N ILE A 248 -31.31 42.72 48.24
CA ILE A 248 -30.58 43.44 49.30
C ILE A 248 -31.05 44.90 49.37
N ARG A 249 -31.11 45.60 48.23
CA ARG A 249 -31.59 47.00 48.18
C ARG A 249 -33.03 47.17 48.69
N GLU A 250 -33.93 46.25 48.37
CA GLU A 250 -35.30 46.30 48.91
C GLU A 250 -35.34 46.05 50.41
N LEU A 251 -34.54 45.11 50.93
CA LEU A 251 -34.44 44.85 52.37
C LEU A 251 -33.84 46.04 53.13
N GLU A 252 -32.82 46.69 52.57
CA GLU A 252 -32.25 47.93 53.13
C GLU A 252 -33.30 49.05 53.19
N ARG A 253 -34.12 49.19 52.13
CA ARG A 253 -35.23 50.15 52.12
C ARG A 253 -36.25 49.85 53.22
N GLN A 254 -36.63 48.59 53.39
CA GLN A 254 -37.57 48.17 54.44
C GLN A 254 -36.99 48.41 55.85
N LEU A 255 -35.70 48.15 56.03
CA LEU A 255 -35.00 48.41 57.28
C LEU A 255 -34.94 49.91 57.62
N ASP A 256 -34.68 50.77 56.63
CA ASP A 256 -34.70 52.22 56.82
C ASP A 256 -36.08 52.73 57.26
N ILE A 257 -37.16 52.25 56.62
CA ILE A 257 -38.54 52.56 57.01
C ILE A 257 -38.81 52.15 58.47
N LEU A 258 -38.39 50.95 58.88
CA LEU A 258 -38.56 50.47 60.26
C LEU A 258 -37.76 51.30 61.26
N ASN A 259 -36.54 51.71 60.91
CA ASN A 259 -35.72 52.59 61.73
C ASN A 259 -36.39 53.95 61.91
N GLN A 260 -36.91 54.56 60.83
CA GLN A 260 -37.64 55.82 60.89
C GLN A 260 -38.86 55.73 61.83
N VAL A 261 -39.65 54.64 61.73
CA VAL A 261 -40.78 54.41 62.65
C VAL A 261 -40.31 54.29 64.10
N THR A 262 -39.24 53.53 64.34
CA THR A 262 -38.68 53.33 65.69
C THR A 262 -38.16 54.63 66.30
N ASP A 263 -37.49 55.47 65.51
CA ASP A 263 -36.99 56.77 65.95
C ASP A 263 -38.14 57.76 66.21
N ASN A 264 -39.18 57.73 65.39
CA ASN A 264 -40.39 58.52 65.64
C ASN A 264 -41.09 58.10 66.95
N LEU A 265 -41.18 56.79 67.22
CA LEU A 265 -41.70 56.27 68.49
C LEU A 265 -40.83 56.67 69.70
N ARG A 266 -39.50 56.67 69.57
CA ARG A 266 -38.60 57.17 70.63
C ARG A 266 -38.83 58.65 70.93
N LYS A 267 -39.03 59.49 69.91
CA LYS A 267 -39.31 60.93 70.08
C LYS A 267 -40.66 61.20 70.77
N LEU A 268 -41.60 60.26 70.69
CA LEU A 268 -42.93 60.35 71.30
C LEU A 268 -42.98 59.82 72.74
N LYS A 269 -41.90 59.20 73.26
CA LYS A 269 -41.85 58.80 74.67
C LYS A 269 -41.66 60.05 75.54
N PRO A 270 -42.60 60.35 76.47
CA PRO A 270 -42.36 61.39 77.49
C PRO A 270 -41.24 60.92 78.43
N CYS A 271 -40.44 61.87 78.93
CA CYS A 271 -39.48 61.65 80.00
C CYS A 271 -40.10 60.96 81.23
#